data_AF-A0A349AZK2-F1
#
_entry.id   AF-A0A349AZK2-F1
#
_cell.length_a   1.000
_cell.length_b   1.000
_cell.length_c   1.000
_cell.angle_alpha   90.00
_cell.angle_beta   90.00
_cell.angle_gamma   90.00
#
_symmetry.space_group_name_H-M   'P 1'
#
loop_
_entity.id
_entity.type
_entity.pdbx_description
1 polymer ?
#
loop_
_entity_poly.entity_id
_entity_poly.type
_entity_poly.pdbx_seq_one_letter_code
_entity_poly.pdbx_strand_id
1 'polypeptide(L)'
;PPLAVDKGTSVLALSEGCSTVAYLGDDLGDLPAFAALDQLAEGGVTTCKVAIASDELHDDVAAAADLVLDGPQAVLAALGPLA
;
A
#
# COMPACT_ATOMS: atom_id res chain seq x y z
N PRO A 1 7.35 -18.17 -10.18
CA PRO A 1 7.75 -18.76 -8.88
C PRO A 1 7.47 -17.72 -7.79
N PRO A 2 7.08 -18.10 -6.56
CA PRO A 2 7.03 -17.14 -5.46
C PRO A 2 8.43 -16.55 -5.26
N LEU A 3 8.55 -15.23 -5.20
CA LEU A 3 9.81 -14.59 -4.80
C LEU A 3 9.99 -14.82 -3.30
N ALA A 4 11.21 -15.14 -2.86
CA ALA A 4 11.49 -15.33 -1.43
C ALA A 4 11.29 -14.04 -0.61
N VAL A 5 11.27 -12.89 -1.29
CA VAL A 5 11.05 -11.56 -0.76
C VAL A 5 10.21 -10.80 -1.77
N ASP A 6 9.14 -10.17 -1.31
CA ASP A 6 8.30 -9.23 -2.06
C ASP A 6 7.99 -7.97 -1.23
N LYS A 7 7.23 -7.04 -1.80
CA LYS A 7 6.87 -5.79 -1.12
C LYS A 7 6.09 -6.06 0.19
N GLY A 8 5.27 -7.11 0.24
CA GLY A 8 4.52 -7.54 1.43
C GLY A 8 5.42 -8.00 2.57
N THR A 9 6.45 -8.80 2.27
CA THR A 9 7.43 -9.21 3.29
C THR A 9 8.15 -8.02 3.92
N SER A 10 8.40 -6.97 3.14
CA SER A 10 9.03 -5.73 3.63
C SER A 10 8.06 -4.91 4.49
N VAL A 11 6.79 -4.80 4.09
CA VAL A 11 5.75 -4.13 4.89
C VAL A 11 5.63 -4.76 6.27
N LEU A 12 5.55 -6.08 6.36
CA LEU A 12 5.43 -6.78 7.65
C LEU A 12 6.62 -6.49 8.56
N ALA A 13 7.85 -6.59 8.02
CA ALA A 13 9.06 -6.36 8.80
C ALA A 13 9.22 -4.90 9.27
N LEU A 14 8.85 -3.94 8.43
CA LEU A 14 8.98 -2.51 8.76
C LEU A 14 7.87 -1.98 9.67
N SER A 15 6.77 -2.73 9.80
CA SER A 15 5.59 -2.33 10.58
C SER A 15 5.67 -2.74 12.06
N GLU A 16 6.74 -3.39 12.50
CA GLU A 16 6.90 -3.82 13.88
C GLU A 16 6.82 -2.63 14.85
N GLY A 17 5.86 -2.67 15.78
CA GLY A 17 5.63 -1.61 16.77
C GLY A 17 4.82 -0.41 16.26
N CYS A 18 4.40 -0.40 14.99
CA CYS A 18 3.51 0.63 14.45
C CYS A 18 2.05 0.38 14.87
N SER A 19 1.34 1.45 15.24
CA SER A 19 -0.11 1.42 15.47
C SER A 19 -0.92 1.71 14.19
N THR A 20 -0.29 2.38 13.23
CA THR A 20 -0.89 2.76 11.94
C THR A 20 0.14 2.58 10.82
N VAL A 21 -0.28 1.99 9.71
CA VAL A 21 0.58 1.75 8.53
C VAL A 21 -0.18 2.09 7.26
N ALA A 22 0.42 2.88 6.38
CA ALA A 22 -0.11 3.13 5.05
C ALA A 22 0.91 2.71 3.99
N TYR A 23 0.42 2.14 2.89
CA TYR A 23 1.23 1.79 1.72
C TYR A 23 0.64 2.45 0.47
N LEU A 24 1.49 3.12 -0.30
CA LEU A 24 1.13 3.82 -1.52
C LEU A 24 1.92 3.18 -2.68
N GLY A 25 1.22 2.67 -3.69
CA GLY A 25 1.83 1.98 -4.85
C GLY A 25 1.01 2.11 -6.13
N ASP A 26 1.59 1.78 -7.27
CA ASP A 26 1.04 2.02 -8.61
C ASP A 26 1.08 0.80 -9.54
N ASP A 27 1.73 -0.30 -9.16
CA ASP A 27 1.96 -1.46 -10.03
C ASP A 27 1.40 -2.78 -9.46
N LEU A 28 1.34 -3.81 -10.31
CA LEU A 28 0.85 -5.14 -9.91
C LEU A 28 1.70 -5.76 -8.78
N GLY A 29 2.97 -5.39 -8.67
CA GLY A 29 3.88 -5.84 -7.62
C GLY A 29 3.56 -5.25 -6.24
N ASP A 30 2.60 -4.32 -6.14
CA ASP A 30 2.09 -3.77 -4.88
C ASP A 30 0.98 -4.61 -4.24
N LEU A 31 0.37 -5.56 -4.98
CA LEU A 31 -0.64 -6.45 -4.42
C LEU A 31 -0.16 -7.24 -3.18
N PRO A 32 1.08 -7.76 -3.12
CA PRO A 32 1.63 -8.33 -1.90
C PRO A 32 1.68 -7.34 -0.71
N ALA A 33 1.97 -6.06 -0.96
CA ALA A 33 1.96 -5.04 0.09
C ALA A 33 0.55 -4.78 0.62
N PHE A 34 -0.45 -4.76 -0.26
CA PHE A 34 -1.85 -4.65 0.13
C PHE A 34 -2.32 -5.85 0.95
N ALA A 35 -1.96 -7.08 0.54
CA ALA A 35 -2.26 -8.28 1.32
C ALA A 35 -1.60 -8.27 2.72
N ALA A 36 -0.38 -7.74 2.82
CA ALA A 36 0.29 -7.56 4.11
C ALA A 36 -0.44 -6.54 5.01
N LEU A 37 -1.00 -5.47 4.45
CA LEU A 37 -1.83 -4.53 5.20
C LEU A 37 -3.14 -5.17 5.68
N ASP A 38 -3.75 -6.06 4.90
CA ASP A 38 -4.92 -6.82 5.35
C ASP A 38 -4.56 -7.72 6.55
N GLN A 39 -3.40 -8.40 6.50
CA GLN A 39 -2.91 -9.19 7.63
C GLN A 39 -2.64 -8.35 8.90
N LEU A 40 -2.06 -7.17 8.74
CA LEU A 40 -1.83 -6.24 9.86
C LEU A 40 -3.16 -5.75 10.45
N ALA A 41 -4.17 -5.50 9.61
CA ALA A 41 -5.50 -5.10 10.04
C ALA A 41 -6.19 -6.18 10.88
N GLU A 42 -6.07 -7.45 10.48
CA GLU A 42 -6.54 -8.60 11.28
C GLU A 42 -5.85 -8.66 12.65
N GLY A 43 -4.60 -8.21 12.73
CA GLY A 43 -3.83 -8.04 13.97
C GLY A 43 -4.17 -6.80 14.80
N GLY A 44 -5.11 -5.96 14.35
CA GLY A 44 -5.56 -4.76 15.06
C GLY A 44 -4.77 -3.48 14.75
N VAL A 45 -3.88 -3.50 13.76
CA VAL A 45 -3.18 -2.30 13.27
C VAL A 45 -4.13 -1.51 12.36
N THR A 46 -4.14 -0.18 12.47
CA THR A 46 -4.90 0.65 11.51
C THR A 46 -4.15 0.71 10.19
N THR A 47 -4.75 0.27 9.08
CA THR A 47 -4.07 0.24 7.78
C THR A 47 -4.77 1.09 6.71
N CYS A 48 -4.01 1.47 5.68
CA CYS A 48 -4.53 2.18 4.51
C CYS A 48 -3.77 1.77 3.25
N LYS A 49 -4.50 1.20 2.28
CA LYS A 49 -4.00 0.81 0.95
C LYS A 49 -4.33 1.91 -0.04
N VAL A 50 -3.31 2.49 -0.67
CA VAL A 50 -3.49 3.57 -1.63
C VAL A 50 -2.89 3.18 -2.97
N ALA A 51 -3.73 3.13 -4.01
CA ALA A 51 -3.26 3.04 -5.38
C ALA A 51 -2.98 4.44 -5.93
N ILE A 52 -1.92 4.58 -6.71
CA ILE A 52 -1.57 5.80 -7.42
C ILE A 52 -1.86 5.55 -8.91
N ALA A 53 -2.81 6.31 -9.46
CA ALA A 53 -3.13 6.25 -10.87
C ALA A 53 -1.93 6.63 -11.73
N SER A 54 -1.59 5.75 -12.66
CA SER A 54 -0.57 5.91 -13.68
C SER A 54 -1.00 5.12 -14.91
N ASP A 55 -0.29 5.27 -16.03
CA ASP A 55 -0.52 4.45 -17.23
C ASP A 55 -0.20 2.95 -16.99
N GLU A 56 0.44 2.62 -15.86
CA GLU A 56 0.85 1.27 -15.47
C GLU A 56 -0.09 0.66 -14.42
N LEU A 57 -1.08 1.42 -13.92
CA LEU A 57 -1.99 0.94 -12.87
C LEU A 57 -2.90 -0.16 -13.40
N HIS A 58 -2.76 -1.35 -12.82
CA HIS A 58 -3.58 -2.51 -13.15
C HIS A 58 -4.92 -2.46 -12.40
N ASP A 59 -6.01 -2.86 -13.05
CA ASP A 59 -7.38 -2.84 -12.48
C ASP A 59 -7.46 -3.59 -11.13
N ASP A 60 -6.74 -4.71 -11.00
CA ASP A 60 -6.67 -5.48 -9.75
C ASP A 60 -6.08 -4.68 -8.58
N VAL A 61 -5.11 -3.79 -8.85
CA VAL A 61 -4.49 -2.94 -7.83
C VAL A 61 -5.47 -1.86 -7.41
N ALA A 62 -6.15 -1.22 -8.37
CA ALA A 62 -7.18 -0.22 -8.09
C ALA A 62 -8.34 -0.82 -7.27
N ALA A 63 -8.75 -2.06 -7.59
CA ALA A 63 -9.83 -2.75 -6.89
C ALA A 63 -9.46 -3.18 -5.45
N ALA A 64 -8.18 -3.45 -5.20
CA ALA A 64 -7.69 -3.85 -3.88
C ALA A 64 -7.38 -2.67 -2.93
N ALA A 65 -7.27 -1.44 -3.47
CA ALA A 65 -6.97 -0.24 -2.72
C ALA A 65 -8.20 0.36 -2.01
N ASP A 66 -7.97 1.01 -0.88
CA ASP A 66 -9.00 1.78 -0.15
C ASP A 66 -9.20 3.17 -0.78
N LEU A 67 -8.14 3.70 -1.40
CA LEU A 67 -8.12 5.00 -2.07
C LEU A 67 -7.32 4.89 -3.38
N VAL A 68 -7.78 5.58 -4.42
CA VAL A 68 -7.00 5.81 -5.63
C VAL A 68 -6.69 7.30 -5.74
N LEU A 69 -5.41 7.65 -5.84
CA LEU A 69 -4.92 9.02 -6.00
C LEU A 69 -4.50 9.27 -7.45
N ASP A 70 -4.84 10.45 -7.98
CA ASP A 70 -4.50 10.85 -9.36
C ASP A 70 -3.03 11.29 -9.47
N GLY A 71 -2.15 10.30 -9.56
CA GLY A 71 -0.71 10.48 -9.77
C GLY A 71 0.08 11.04 -8.56
N PRO A 72 1.40 11.23 -8.74
CA PRO A 72 2.30 11.60 -7.65
C PRO A 72 2.01 12.96 -7.01
N GLN A 73 1.41 13.91 -7.74
CA GLN A 73 1.06 15.22 -7.18
C GLN A 73 -0.06 15.11 -6.14
N ALA A 74 -1.04 14.24 -6.36
CA ALA A 74 -2.10 13.96 -5.39
C ALA A 74 -1.52 13.30 -4.13
N VAL A 75 -0.51 12.44 -4.27
CA VAL A 75 0.23 11.87 -3.13
C VAL A 75 0.89 12.94 -2.27
N LEU A 76 1.62 13.87 -2.89
CA LEU A 76 2.26 14.96 -2.16
C LEU A 76 1.25 15.84 -1.42
N ALA A 77 0.12 16.15 -2.07
CA ALA A 77 -0.96 16.91 -1.43
C ALA A 77 -1.58 16.15 -0.25
N ALA A 78 -1.75 14.83 -0.36
CA ALA A 78 -2.30 13.99 0.71
C ALA A 78 -1.34 13.83 1.90
N LEU A 79 -0.03 13.70 1.65
CA LEU A 79 0.98 13.53 2.70
C LEU A 79 1.40 14.85 3.36
N GLY A 80 1.26 15.99 2.67
CA GLY A 80 1.68 17.30 3.17
C GLY A 80 1.18 17.66 4.58
N PRO A 81 -0.10 17.39 4.94
CA PRO A 81 -0.62 17.62 6.29
C PRO A 81 -0.04 16.71 7.39
N LEU A 82 0.70 15.66 7.06
CA LEU A 82 1.29 14.70 8.00
C LEU A 82 2.77 14.98 8.33
N ALA A 83 3.37 15.96 7.64
CA ALA A 83 4.78 16.31 7.75
C ALA A 83 5.10 17.29 8.90
#